data_AF-A0A229RDQ8-F1
#
_entry.id   AF-A0A229RDQ8-F1
#
_cell.length_a   1.000
_cell.length_b   1.000
_cell.length_c   1.000
_cell.angle_alpha   90.00
_cell.angle_beta   90.00
_cell.angle_gamma   90.00
#
_symmetry.space_group_name_H-M   'P 1'
#
loop_
_entity.id
_entity.type
_entity.pdbx_description
1 polymer ?
#
loop_
_entity_poly.entity_id
_entity_poly.type
_entity_poly.pdbx_seq_one_letter_code
_entity_poly.pdbx_strand_id
1 'polypeptide(L)'
;MRRRLFSVIAFCLLVVSQVVALAAPASAAGPSICQREPRDAVAQLCGDQDERMYGMFVTFTYPTPSYGAPPPFGYADFYNETQLFTDDAMTKSFAFGLNMHYIGSGTDFQPYWIDYTAGYSYNKIGARMQQPDGRLHTFMALPRCDNCATWDIYYDFALVGTTGTQPGPASHHLVTGWSLVDMSGLVALSSTSNRVMYLNGNKQFLRFAQVNTSTRAPAGNCAPGADPNYCFRFTTGVTTTGGSYPAVVSWDVTKPIVRPGSAPAQAQASTAAVTTGPSALELEQRAQAFADAKFGGNR
;
A
#
# COMPACT_ATOMS: atom_id res chain seq x y z
N MET A 1 -77.57 9.65 -32.17
CA MET A 1 -77.67 10.24 -30.82
C MET A 1 -77.33 9.16 -29.80
N ARG A 2 -76.39 9.43 -28.87
CA ARG A 2 -76.24 8.88 -27.48
C ARG A 2 -76.19 7.34 -27.31
N ARG A 3 -75.35 6.70 -26.49
CA ARG A 3 -74.33 7.08 -25.49
C ARG A 3 -73.54 5.80 -25.14
N ARG A 4 -72.31 5.99 -24.66
CA ARG A 4 -71.31 5.01 -24.18
C ARG A 4 -71.70 4.34 -22.86
N LEU A 5 -71.12 3.16 -22.56
CA LEU A 5 -70.68 2.66 -21.24
C LEU A 5 -69.95 1.31 -21.47
N PHE A 6 -68.63 1.26 -21.66
CA PHE A 6 -67.56 1.13 -20.65
C PHE A 6 -67.84 0.10 -19.54
N SER A 7 -67.13 -1.04 -19.58
CA SER A 7 -66.42 -1.55 -18.41
C SER A 7 -65.34 -2.56 -18.82
N VAL A 8 -64.10 -2.09 -18.75
CA VAL A 8 -62.86 -2.86 -18.87
C VAL A 8 -62.42 -3.16 -17.44
N ILE A 9 -62.27 -4.44 -17.09
CA ILE A 9 -61.54 -4.85 -15.89
C ILE A 9 -60.47 -5.84 -16.35
N ALA A 10 -59.29 -5.30 -16.66
CA ALA A 10 -58.09 -6.08 -16.88
C ALA A 10 -57.43 -6.34 -15.53
N PHE A 11 -57.45 -7.61 -15.11
CA PHE A 11 -56.75 -8.11 -13.93
C PHE A 11 -55.26 -8.28 -14.30
N CYS A 12 -54.45 -7.24 -14.13
CA CYS A 12 -53.00 -7.36 -14.17
C CYS A 12 -52.49 -7.82 -12.79
N LEU A 13 -52.34 -9.14 -12.62
CA LEU A 13 -51.58 -9.73 -11.53
C LEU A 13 -50.08 -9.47 -11.76
N LEU A 14 -49.58 -8.40 -11.13
CA LEU A 14 -48.15 -8.14 -10.96
C LEU A 14 -47.59 -9.12 -9.93
N VAL A 15 -47.02 -10.23 -10.41
CA VAL A 15 -46.15 -11.10 -9.61
C VAL A 15 -44.81 -10.38 -9.47
N VAL A 16 -44.64 -9.67 -8.35
CA VAL A 16 -43.33 -9.15 -7.93
C VAL A 16 -42.54 -10.33 -7.37
N SER A 17 -41.78 -11.00 -8.24
CA SER A 17 -40.76 -11.96 -7.83
C SER A 17 -39.65 -11.19 -7.13
N GLN A 18 -39.72 -11.08 -5.80
CA GLN A 18 -38.59 -10.66 -5.00
C GLN A 18 -37.51 -11.74 -5.07
N VAL A 19 -36.58 -11.58 -6.02
CA VAL A 19 -35.30 -12.30 -5.96
C VAL A 19 -34.56 -11.68 -4.79
N VAL A 20 -34.72 -12.27 -3.61
CA VAL A 20 -33.78 -12.09 -2.50
C VAL A 20 -32.49 -12.73 -2.97
N ALA A 21 -31.62 -11.93 -3.60
CA ALA A 21 -30.24 -12.29 -3.80
C ALA A 21 -29.63 -12.47 -2.41
N LEU A 22 -29.67 -13.69 -1.90
CA LEU A 22 -28.78 -14.13 -0.84
C LEU A 22 -27.37 -13.87 -1.37
N ALA A 23 -26.79 -12.73 -0.99
CA ALA A 23 -25.38 -12.48 -1.17
C ALA A 23 -24.68 -13.69 -0.57
N ALA A 24 -23.98 -14.46 -1.42
CA ALA A 24 -23.15 -15.54 -0.93
C ALA A 24 -22.27 -14.96 0.18
N PRO A 25 -22.11 -15.65 1.32
CA PRO A 25 -21.15 -15.20 2.32
C PRO A 25 -19.82 -15.03 1.60
N ALA A 26 -19.27 -13.81 1.65
CA ALA A 26 -17.94 -13.53 1.14
C ALA A 26 -17.04 -14.68 1.60
N SER A 27 -16.50 -15.44 0.65
CA SER A 27 -15.62 -16.55 0.97
C SER A 27 -14.52 -15.96 1.82
N ALA A 28 -14.36 -16.43 3.06
CA ALA A 28 -13.29 -15.99 3.91
C ALA A 28 -12.01 -16.09 3.09
N ALA A 29 -11.38 -14.93 2.81
CA ALA A 29 -10.14 -14.86 2.07
C ALA A 29 -9.21 -15.94 2.63
N GLY A 30 -8.52 -16.67 1.75
CA GLY A 30 -7.47 -17.60 2.17
C GLY A 30 -6.48 -16.90 3.12
N PRO A 31 -5.62 -17.64 3.84
CA PRO A 31 -4.73 -17.03 4.82
C PRO A 31 -4.04 -15.81 4.21
N SER A 32 -4.35 -14.62 4.75
CA SER A 32 -3.95 -13.36 4.12
C SER A 32 -2.45 -13.35 3.94
N ILE A 33 -1.94 -12.57 2.98
CA ILE A 33 -0.49 -12.52 2.78
C ILE A 33 0.27 -12.10 4.06
N CYS A 34 -0.36 -11.32 4.93
CA CYS A 34 0.16 -10.96 6.26
C CYS A 34 0.33 -12.16 7.21
N GLN A 35 -0.37 -13.27 6.99
CA GLN A 35 -0.28 -14.50 7.80
C GLN A 35 0.90 -15.38 7.39
N ARG A 36 1.52 -15.16 6.22
CA ARG A 36 2.73 -15.89 5.81
C ARG A 36 3.96 -15.28 6.48
N GLU A 37 4.26 -15.71 7.72
CA GLU A 37 5.25 -15.14 8.64
C GLU A 37 6.55 -14.58 8.00
N PRO A 38 6.74 -13.24 7.98
CA PRO A 38 8.07 -12.65 7.89
C PRO A 38 8.86 -12.90 9.19
N ARG A 39 10.13 -13.33 9.06
CA ARG A 39 11.07 -13.50 10.17
C ARG A 39 11.62 -12.18 10.74
N ASP A 40 11.29 -11.05 10.12
CA ASP A 40 11.96 -9.76 10.31
C ASP A 40 11.11 -8.71 11.05
N ALA A 41 11.77 -7.62 11.47
CA ALA A 41 11.15 -6.45 12.08
C ALA A 41 10.36 -5.63 11.03
N VAL A 42 9.16 -6.10 10.70
CA VAL A 42 8.30 -5.51 9.66
C VAL A 42 6.99 -4.95 10.24
N ALA A 43 6.46 -3.90 9.62
CA ALA A 43 5.09 -3.44 9.88
C ALA A 43 4.35 -3.29 8.55
N GLN A 44 3.28 -4.03 8.34
CA GLN A 44 2.65 -4.22 7.04
C GLN A 44 1.13 -4.09 7.11
N LEU A 45 0.55 -3.52 6.06
CA LEU A 45 -0.84 -3.65 5.66
C LEU A 45 -0.89 -4.60 4.47
N CYS A 46 -1.78 -5.57 4.53
CA CYS A 46 -2.03 -6.51 3.46
C CYS A 46 -3.45 -6.29 2.95
N GLY A 47 -3.58 -6.19 1.63
CA GLY A 47 -4.86 -6.06 0.96
C GLY A 47 -5.12 -7.29 0.10
N ASP A 48 -6.23 -7.98 0.38
CA ASP A 48 -6.71 -9.11 -0.40
C ASP A 48 -8.07 -8.73 -0.99
N GLN A 49 -8.18 -8.64 -2.30
CA GLN A 49 -9.44 -8.27 -2.96
C GLN A 49 -9.99 -9.44 -3.78
N ASP A 50 -11.30 -9.67 -3.67
CA ASP A 50 -12.01 -10.66 -4.49
C ASP A 50 -11.95 -10.29 -5.98
N GLU A 51 -11.90 -8.99 -6.29
CA GLU A 51 -11.72 -8.52 -7.65
C GLU A 51 -10.24 -8.40 -8.06
N ARG A 52 -10.00 -8.52 -9.37
CA ARG A 52 -8.66 -8.36 -9.95
C ARG A 52 -8.22 -6.90 -9.89
N MET A 53 -7.00 -6.70 -9.40
CA MET A 53 -6.27 -5.44 -9.42
C MET A 53 -5.43 -5.35 -10.70
N TYR A 54 -5.74 -4.37 -11.53
CA TYR A 54 -5.07 -4.07 -12.80
C TYR A 54 -4.15 -2.87 -12.69
N GLY A 55 -3.74 -2.50 -11.48
CA GLY A 55 -3.03 -1.27 -11.23
C GLY A 55 -2.94 -1.00 -9.74
N MET A 56 -1.99 -0.17 -9.37
CA MET A 56 -1.85 0.29 -8.01
C MET A 56 -1.32 1.72 -8.01
N PHE A 57 -1.71 2.47 -7.00
CA PHE A 57 -1.28 3.83 -6.76
C PHE A 57 -1.03 3.99 -5.26
N VAL A 58 0.16 4.47 -4.91
CA VAL A 58 0.58 4.67 -3.53
C VAL A 58 1.09 6.08 -3.36
N THR A 59 0.69 6.73 -2.27
CA THR A 59 1.29 8.00 -1.84
C THR A 59 1.79 7.91 -0.41
N PHE A 60 2.98 8.46 -0.15
CA PHE A 60 3.51 8.65 1.20
C PHE A 60 4.56 9.77 1.23
N THR A 61 4.78 10.31 2.42
CA THR A 61 5.88 11.25 2.69
C THR A 61 7.05 10.50 3.29
N TYR A 62 8.26 10.82 2.85
CA TYR A 62 9.46 10.21 3.41
C TYR A 62 9.61 10.58 4.88
N PRO A 63 9.70 9.59 5.80
CA PRO A 63 9.81 9.89 7.22
C PRO A 63 11.16 10.51 7.56
N THR A 64 11.20 11.24 8.66
CA THR A 64 12.46 11.58 9.30
C THR A 64 12.87 10.44 10.23
N PRO A 65 14.01 9.77 9.99
CA PRO A 65 14.55 8.79 10.91
C PRO A 65 15.28 9.50 12.06
N SER A 66 15.28 8.88 13.23
CA SER A 66 16.15 9.27 14.34
C SER A 66 16.83 8.03 14.92
N TYR A 67 18.04 8.19 15.45
CA TYR A 67 18.89 7.07 15.81
C TYR A 67 19.23 7.10 17.30
N GLY A 68 19.01 5.98 17.98
CA GLY A 68 19.31 5.81 19.39
C GLY A 68 20.79 5.52 19.65
N ALA A 69 21.47 4.93 18.66
CA ALA A 69 22.91 4.70 18.61
C ALA A 69 23.32 4.44 17.15
N PRO A 70 24.60 4.61 16.78
CA PRO A 70 25.12 4.14 15.50
C PRO A 70 24.90 2.62 15.34
N PRO A 71 24.60 2.13 14.13
CA PRO A 71 24.50 0.70 13.85
C PRO A 71 25.87 0.02 14.04
N PRO A 72 25.90 -1.27 14.42
CA PRO A 72 27.15 -1.98 14.73
C PRO A 72 28.18 -1.98 13.58
N PHE A 73 27.71 -1.95 12.33
CA PHE A 73 28.54 -2.01 11.12
C PHE A 73 28.81 -0.63 10.50
N GLY A 74 28.39 0.46 11.15
CA GLY A 74 28.59 1.84 10.66
C GLY A 74 27.62 2.28 9.55
N TYR A 75 26.88 1.34 8.95
CA TYR A 75 25.81 1.59 7.99
C TYR A 75 24.63 0.65 8.25
N ALA A 76 23.46 0.96 7.68
CA ALA A 76 22.30 0.10 7.71
C ALA A 76 21.24 0.52 6.69
N ASP A 77 20.58 -0.48 6.10
CA ASP A 77 19.44 -0.29 5.22
C ASP A 77 18.11 -0.64 5.88
N PHE A 78 17.09 0.12 5.50
CA PHE A 78 15.70 -0.17 5.82
C PHE A 78 14.79 0.35 4.72
N TYR A 79 13.65 -0.31 4.56
CA TYR A 79 12.83 -0.19 3.36
C TYR A 79 11.38 0.12 3.73
N ASN A 80 10.80 1.10 3.06
CA ASN A 80 9.36 1.11 2.82
C ASN A 80 9.13 0.46 1.47
N GLU A 81 8.27 -0.54 1.41
CA GLU A 81 8.03 -1.31 0.20
C GLU A 81 6.53 -1.53 0.04
N THR A 82 6.06 -1.37 -1.19
CA THR A 82 4.79 -1.92 -1.63
C THR A 82 5.03 -2.94 -2.73
N GLN A 83 4.58 -4.16 -2.49
CA GLN A 83 4.75 -5.32 -3.35
C GLN A 83 3.39 -5.76 -3.89
N LEU A 84 3.35 -6.02 -5.20
CA LEU A 84 2.18 -6.53 -5.92
C LEU A 84 2.45 -7.94 -6.44
N PHE A 85 1.57 -8.89 -6.14
CA PHE A 85 1.75 -10.29 -6.51
C PHE A 85 0.93 -10.62 -7.76
N THR A 86 1.60 -10.99 -8.84
CA THR A 86 0.98 -11.21 -10.14
C THR A 86 0.66 -12.69 -10.39
N ASP A 87 0.80 -13.52 -9.35
CA ASP A 87 0.38 -14.91 -9.30
C ASP A 87 -0.42 -15.22 -8.01
N ASP A 88 -1.35 -16.17 -8.09
CA ASP A 88 -2.17 -16.59 -6.94
C ASP A 88 -1.35 -17.30 -5.84
N ALA A 89 -0.19 -17.86 -6.22
CA ALA A 89 0.73 -18.49 -5.27
C ALA A 89 1.53 -17.46 -4.45
N MET A 90 1.49 -16.17 -4.83
CA MET A 90 2.26 -15.08 -4.24
C MET A 90 3.77 -15.34 -4.26
N THR A 91 4.27 -15.88 -5.37
CA THR A 91 5.70 -16.19 -5.58
C THR A 91 6.37 -15.26 -6.58
N LYS A 92 5.58 -14.59 -7.42
CA LYS A 92 6.05 -13.68 -8.46
C LYS A 92 5.42 -12.31 -8.27
N SER A 93 6.26 -11.30 -8.30
CA SER A 93 5.86 -9.95 -7.96
C SER A 93 6.81 -8.94 -8.58
N PHE A 94 6.44 -7.68 -8.39
CA PHE A 94 7.35 -6.56 -8.41
C PHE A 94 7.04 -5.70 -7.20
N ALA A 95 7.98 -4.84 -6.83
CA ALA A 95 7.83 -3.96 -5.69
C ALA A 95 8.37 -2.57 -5.99
N PHE A 96 7.96 -1.59 -5.21
CA PHE A 96 8.54 -0.26 -5.24
C PHE A 96 8.44 0.40 -3.88
N GLY A 97 9.24 1.44 -3.69
CA GLY A 97 9.17 2.25 -2.48
C GLY A 97 10.45 3.01 -2.24
N LEU A 98 10.84 3.09 -0.98
CA LEU A 98 11.93 3.93 -0.50
C LEU A 98 12.96 3.09 0.23
N ASN A 99 14.20 3.13 -0.23
CA ASN A 99 15.36 2.67 0.53
C ASN A 99 15.89 3.86 1.33
N MET A 100 16.07 3.64 2.62
CA MET A 100 16.71 4.56 3.52
C MET A 100 18.00 3.91 4.00
N HIS A 101 19.10 4.64 3.83
CA HIS A 101 20.44 4.12 4.08
C HIS A 101 21.18 5.05 5.04
N TYR A 102 21.46 4.55 6.25
CA TYR A 102 22.24 5.29 7.23
C TYR A 102 23.73 5.26 6.88
N ILE A 103 24.39 6.42 6.86
CA ILE A 103 25.79 6.60 6.44
C ILE A 103 26.71 7.11 7.56
N GLY A 104 26.34 6.92 8.83
CA GLY A 104 27.12 7.39 9.99
C GLY A 104 26.82 8.83 10.42
N SER A 105 26.64 9.74 9.47
CA SER A 105 26.35 11.16 9.75
C SER A 105 24.90 11.56 9.48
N GLY A 106 24.14 10.72 8.77
CA GLY A 106 22.79 11.03 8.32
C GLY A 106 22.14 9.84 7.61
N THR A 107 21.05 10.11 6.90
CA THR A 107 20.33 9.10 6.13
C THR A 107 20.19 9.57 4.69
N ASP A 108 20.57 8.70 3.78
CA ASP A 108 20.23 8.86 2.37
C ASP A 108 18.88 8.24 2.07
N PHE A 109 18.14 8.88 1.18
CA PHE A 109 16.82 8.49 0.73
C PHE A 109 16.90 8.21 -0.77
N GLN A 110 16.50 7.01 -1.18
CA GLN A 110 16.55 6.58 -2.58
C GLN A 110 15.24 5.87 -2.94
N PRO A 111 14.36 6.50 -3.74
CA PRO A 111 13.25 5.77 -4.33
C PRO A 111 13.79 4.67 -5.26
N TYR A 112 13.09 3.55 -5.29
CA TYR A 112 13.47 2.39 -6.10
C TYR A 112 12.26 1.59 -6.54
N TRP A 113 12.49 0.67 -7.47
CA TRP A 113 11.58 -0.43 -7.76
C TRP A 113 12.36 -1.72 -8.01
N ILE A 114 11.73 -2.87 -7.74
CA ILE A 114 12.30 -4.21 -7.91
C ILE A 114 11.43 -4.99 -8.88
N ASP A 115 12.07 -5.68 -9.82
CA ASP A 115 11.44 -6.71 -10.63
C ASP A 115 11.92 -8.09 -10.14
N TYR A 116 10.98 -9.00 -9.83
CA TYR A 116 11.30 -10.38 -9.46
C TYR A 116 11.11 -11.39 -10.61
N THR A 117 10.75 -10.94 -11.82
CA THR A 117 10.41 -11.81 -12.95
C THR A 117 11.54 -12.76 -13.31
N ALA A 118 12.73 -12.21 -13.56
CA ALA A 118 13.92 -12.93 -14.03
C ALA A 118 14.98 -13.13 -12.93
N GLY A 119 14.57 -13.09 -11.67
CA GLY A 119 15.45 -12.94 -10.51
C GLY A 119 15.31 -11.56 -9.89
N TYR A 120 16.22 -11.18 -9.00
CA TYR A 120 16.18 -9.89 -8.30
C TYR A 120 16.84 -8.79 -9.13
N SER A 121 16.05 -7.81 -9.59
CA SER A 121 16.56 -6.63 -10.27
C SER A 121 16.18 -5.37 -9.51
N TYR A 122 17.15 -4.73 -8.83
CA TYR A 122 16.96 -3.51 -8.06
C TYR A 122 17.26 -2.27 -8.91
N ASN A 123 16.24 -1.42 -9.11
CA ASN A 123 16.30 -0.26 -9.98
C ASN A 123 16.18 1.03 -9.15
N LYS A 124 17.27 1.79 -9.07
CA LYS A 124 17.30 3.10 -8.39
C LYS A 124 16.60 4.16 -9.24
N ILE A 125 15.84 5.04 -8.60
CA ILE A 125 15.14 6.15 -9.26
C ILE A 125 15.80 7.47 -8.88
N GLY A 126 16.49 8.10 -9.82
CA GLY A 126 17.18 9.37 -9.56
C GLY A 126 18.36 9.25 -8.57
N ALA A 127 18.86 10.39 -8.12
CA ALA A 127 19.97 10.46 -7.16
C ALA A 127 19.48 10.31 -5.71
N ARG A 128 20.41 9.95 -4.81
CA ARG A 128 20.16 9.93 -3.36
C ARG A 128 19.89 11.34 -2.84
N MET A 129 18.88 11.47 -2.00
CA MET A 129 18.63 12.70 -1.23
C MET A 129 19.18 12.52 0.18
N GLN A 130 19.75 13.57 0.77
CA GLN A 130 20.30 13.52 2.14
C GLN A 130 19.30 14.02 3.20
N GLN A 131 18.14 14.49 2.76
CA GLN A 131 17.08 15.03 3.60
C GLN A 131 15.72 14.64 2.99
N PRO A 132 14.70 14.36 3.82
CA PRO A 132 13.34 14.25 3.32
C PRO A 132 12.89 15.65 2.85
N ASP A 133 12.25 15.71 1.69
CA ASP A 133 11.77 16.97 1.10
C ASP A 133 10.38 17.41 1.61
N GLY A 134 9.78 16.61 2.50
CA GLY A 134 8.46 16.85 3.09
C GLY A 134 7.29 16.70 2.12
N ARG A 135 7.53 16.33 0.87
CA ARG A 135 6.50 16.20 -0.16
C ARG A 135 5.85 14.82 -0.11
N LEU A 136 4.64 14.73 -0.66
CA LEU A 136 4.04 13.44 -0.99
C LEU A 136 4.68 12.92 -2.27
N HIS A 137 5.29 11.75 -2.17
CA HIS A 137 5.82 11.00 -3.30
C HIS A 137 4.78 9.99 -3.76
N THR A 138 4.73 9.76 -5.06
CA THR A 138 3.77 8.83 -5.65
C THR A 138 4.47 7.70 -6.39
N PHE A 139 3.96 6.50 -6.20
CA PHE A 139 4.33 5.34 -6.99
C PHE A 139 3.08 4.77 -7.65
N MET A 140 3.19 4.43 -8.91
CA MET A 140 2.08 3.87 -9.67
C MET A 140 2.59 2.74 -10.56
N ALA A 141 1.87 1.63 -10.60
CA ALA A 141 2.11 0.60 -11.59
C ALA A 141 0.84 0.37 -12.39
N LEU A 142 0.97 0.34 -13.71
CA LEU A 142 -0.14 0.11 -14.65
C LEU A 142 0.33 -0.89 -15.71
N PRO A 143 -0.51 -1.85 -16.13
CA PRO A 143 -0.23 -2.70 -17.29
C PRO A 143 0.14 -1.82 -18.49
N ARG A 144 1.12 -2.26 -19.26
CA ARG A 144 1.56 -1.54 -20.45
C ARG A 144 0.45 -1.42 -21.50
N CYS A 145 -0.43 -2.42 -21.55
CA CYS A 145 -1.63 -2.48 -22.38
C CYS A 145 -2.72 -3.30 -21.65
N ASP A 146 -3.97 -3.29 -22.13
CA ASP A 146 -5.13 -3.84 -21.41
C ASP A 146 -5.03 -5.31 -20.95
N ASN A 147 -4.20 -6.10 -21.62
CA ASN A 147 -3.95 -7.51 -21.26
C ASN A 147 -2.46 -7.86 -21.23
N CYS A 148 -1.60 -6.85 -21.14
CA CYS A 148 -0.16 -7.06 -21.04
C CYS A 148 0.19 -7.62 -19.66
N ALA A 149 1.02 -8.66 -19.62
CA ALA A 149 1.66 -9.14 -18.39
C ALA A 149 2.95 -8.35 -18.05
N THR A 150 3.22 -7.26 -18.77
CA THR A 150 4.28 -6.30 -18.43
C THR A 150 3.65 -5.05 -17.86
N TRP A 151 4.32 -4.47 -16.87
CA TRP A 151 3.81 -3.35 -16.09
C TRP A 151 4.75 -2.17 -16.20
N ASP A 152 4.22 -1.02 -16.58
CA ASP A 152 4.94 0.24 -16.53
C ASP A 152 4.91 0.77 -15.10
N ILE A 153 6.09 1.12 -14.59
CA ILE A 153 6.32 1.65 -13.26
C ILE A 153 6.56 3.15 -13.37
N TYR A 154 5.79 3.91 -12.61
CA TYR A 154 5.87 5.35 -12.56
C TYR A 154 6.21 5.82 -11.15
N TYR A 155 7.06 6.83 -11.08
CA TYR A 155 7.38 7.58 -9.88
C TYR A 155 7.11 9.05 -10.15
N ASP A 156 6.29 9.69 -9.32
CA ASP A 156 5.84 11.07 -9.54
C ASP A 156 5.30 11.32 -10.95
N PHE A 157 4.53 10.34 -11.46
CA PHE A 157 3.94 10.30 -12.80
C PHE A 157 4.94 10.24 -13.96
N ALA A 158 6.25 10.13 -13.69
CA ALA A 158 7.27 9.87 -14.69
C ALA A 158 7.48 8.35 -14.85
N LEU A 159 7.54 7.86 -16.09
CA LEU A 159 7.89 6.46 -16.36
C LEU A 159 9.34 6.20 -15.96
N VAL A 160 9.57 5.28 -15.03
CA VAL A 160 10.90 4.93 -14.51
C VAL A 160 11.35 3.53 -14.87
N GLY A 161 10.46 2.73 -15.44
CA GLY A 161 10.79 1.41 -15.91
C GLY A 161 9.57 0.61 -16.34
N THR A 162 9.84 -0.58 -16.84
CA THR A 162 8.82 -1.58 -17.10
C THR A 162 9.34 -2.92 -16.62
N THR A 163 8.49 -3.67 -15.95
CA THR A 163 8.79 -5.05 -15.57
C THR A 163 9.02 -5.94 -16.79
N GLY A 164 9.68 -7.06 -16.58
CA GLY A 164 9.57 -8.25 -17.42
C GLY A 164 8.15 -8.82 -17.41
N THR A 165 7.95 -9.90 -18.17
CA THR A 165 6.67 -10.61 -18.29
C THR A 165 6.32 -11.33 -16.99
N GLN A 166 5.37 -10.79 -16.25
CA GLN A 166 4.78 -11.38 -15.06
C GLN A 166 3.92 -12.62 -15.40
N PRO A 167 3.59 -13.49 -14.44
CA PRO A 167 2.70 -14.63 -14.69
C PRO A 167 1.28 -14.22 -15.13
N GLY A 168 0.80 -13.08 -14.66
CA GLY A 168 -0.53 -12.56 -14.98
C GLY A 168 -0.56 -11.04 -15.22
N PRO A 169 -1.61 -10.55 -15.90
CA PRO A 169 -1.84 -9.12 -16.13
C PRO A 169 -2.57 -8.43 -14.97
N ALA A 170 -2.85 -9.15 -13.87
CA ALA A 170 -3.57 -8.66 -12.72
C ALA A 170 -3.09 -9.34 -11.43
N SER A 171 -3.52 -8.81 -10.30
CA SER A 171 -3.21 -9.29 -8.96
C SER A 171 -4.47 -9.40 -8.10
N HIS A 172 -4.43 -10.20 -7.04
CA HIS A 172 -5.42 -10.20 -5.95
C HIS A 172 -4.83 -9.77 -4.60
N HIS A 173 -3.50 -9.66 -4.51
CA HIS A 173 -2.76 -9.50 -3.27
C HIS A 173 -1.75 -8.36 -3.35
N LEU A 174 -1.74 -7.54 -2.30
CA LEU A 174 -0.79 -6.45 -2.12
C LEU A 174 -0.29 -6.44 -0.68
N VAL A 175 1.00 -6.15 -0.51
CA VAL A 175 1.60 -5.84 0.79
C VAL A 175 2.23 -4.46 0.71
N THR A 176 1.97 -3.61 1.69
CA THR A 176 2.68 -2.34 1.87
C THR A 176 3.20 -2.24 3.29
N GLY A 177 4.42 -1.72 3.50
CA GLY A 177 4.93 -1.61 4.85
C GLY A 177 6.38 -1.22 4.97
N TRP A 178 6.86 -1.26 6.21
CA TRP A 178 8.24 -1.04 6.59
C TRP A 178 8.95 -2.35 6.91
N SER A 179 10.22 -2.44 6.56
CA SER A 179 11.15 -3.52 6.93
C SER A 179 12.47 -2.92 7.43
N LEU A 180 12.88 -3.31 8.65
CA LEU A 180 14.10 -2.83 9.31
C LEU A 180 15.16 -3.93 9.37
N VAL A 181 15.62 -4.39 8.21
CA VAL A 181 16.52 -5.54 8.08
C VAL A 181 17.86 -5.34 8.81
N ASP A 182 18.50 -4.16 8.69
CA ASP A 182 19.83 -3.92 9.25
C ASP A 182 19.82 -3.03 10.50
N MET A 183 18.65 -2.53 10.91
CA MET A 183 18.53 -1.49 11.93
C MET A 183 17.32 -1.70 12.85
N SER A 184 17.25 -2.86 13.48
CA SER A 184 16.21 -3.18 14.46
C SER A 184 16.46 -2.49 15.81
N GLY A 185 15.38 -2.07 16.50
CA GLY A 185 15.41 -1.46 17.84
C GLY A 185 15.98 -0.03 17.95
N LEU A 186 17.07 0.28 17.25
CA LEU A 186 17.86 1.51 17.40
C LEU A 186 17.43 2.67 16.48
N VAL A 187 16.54 2.45 15.51
CA VAL A 187 15.99 3.50 14.65
C VAL A 187 14.57 3.87 15.07
N ALA A 188 14.24 5.14 15.12
CA ALA A 188 12.88 5.64 15.18
C ALA A 188 12.47 6.20 13.82
N LEU A 189 11.20 6.01 13.47
CA LEU A 189 10.57 6.57 12.29
C LEU A 189 9.41 7.47 12.73
N SER A 190 9.39 8.70 12.23
CA SER A 190 8.21 9.56 12.32
C SER A 190 7.00 8.89 11.66
N SER A 191 5.80 9.39 11.95
CA SER A 191 4.58 8.82 11.37
C SER A 191 4.59 8.88 9.86
N THR A 192 4.36 7.74 9.22
CA THR A 192 4.18 7.63 7.77
C THR A 192 2.76 7.23 7.47
N SER A 193 2.03 8.06 6.71
CA SER A 193 0.73 7.73 6.15
C SER A 193 0.94 7.10 4.77
N ASN A 194 0.70 5.80 4.64
CA ASN A 194 0.68 5.10 3.36
C ASN A 194 -0.76 5.06 2.85
N ARG A 195 -1.02 5.67 1.68
CA ARG A 195 -2.34 5.68 1.04
C ARG A 195 -2.28 4.84 -0.21
N VAL A 196 -2.88 3.66 -0.16
CA VAL A 196 -2.85 2.68 -1.26
C VAL A 196 -4.23 2.60 -1.90
N MET A 197 -4.24 2.68 -3.23
CA MET A 197 -5.39 2.42 -4.08
C MET A 197 -5.01 1.36 -5.11
N TYR A 198 -6.00 0.61 -5.57
CA TYR A 198 -5.84 -0.35 -6.66
C TYR A 198 -6.75 0.02 -7.82
N LEU A 199 -6.34 -0.32 -9.04
CA LEU A 199 -7.14 -0.11 -10.24
C LEU A 199 -8.02 -1.33 -10.49
N ASN A 200 -9.33 -1.17 -10.53
CA ASN A 200 -10.25 -2.29 -10.82
C ASN A 200 -10.38 -2.57 -12.33
N GLY A 201 -11.20 -3.58 -12.69
CA GLY A 201 -11.47 -3.93 -14.09
C GLY A 201 -12.13 -2.82 -14.92
N ASN A 202 -12.82 -1.88 -14.27
CA ASN A 202 -13.41 -0.69 -14.91
C ASN A 202 -12.41 0.46 -15.06
N LYS A 203 -11.12 0.22 -14.79
CA LYS A 203 -10.05 1.23 -14.83
C LYS A 203 -10.27 2.40 -13.87
N GLN A 204 -10.91 2.13 -12.73
CA GLN A 204 -11.09 3.11 -11.66
C GLN A 204 -10.21 2.75 -10.47
N PHE A 205 -9.51 3.75 -9.95
CA PHE A 205 -8.77 3.60 -8.70
C PHE A 205 -9.75 3.58 -7.53
N LEU A 206 -9.71 2.50 -6.76
CA LEU A 206 -10.53 2.27 -5.58
C LEU A 206 -9.64 2.08 -4.35
N ARG A 207 -10.25 2.32 -3.18
CA ARG A 207 -9.63 2.02 -1.88
C ARG A 207 -10.03 0.62 -1.43
N PHE A 208 -9.14 -0.03 -0.71
CA PHE A 208 -9.44 -1.34 -0.11
C PHE A 208 -10.58 -1.19 0.91
N ALA A 209 -11.58 -2.06 0.85
CA ALA A 209 -12.54 -2.19 1.95
C ALA A 209 -11.81 -2.66 3.21
N GLN A 210 -12.17 -2.14 4.38
CA GLN A 210 -11.50 -2.51 5.64
C GLN A 210 -11.55 -4.03 5.90
N VAL A 211 -12.67 -4.67 5.57
CA VAL A 211 -12.86 -6.12 5.70
C VAL A 211 -11.89 -6.94 4.84
N ASN A 212 -11.36 -6.33 3.79
CA ASN A 212 -10.43 -6.91 2.82
C ASN A 212 -8.97 -6.53 3.13
N THR A 213 -8.72 -6.03 4.34
CA THR A 213 -7.39 -5.67 4.80
C THR A 213 -7.06 -6.34 6.12
N SER A 214 -5.78 -6.66 6.28
CA SER A 214 -5.24 -7.14 7.55
C SER A 214 -3.91 -6.45 7.82
N THR A 215 -3.51 -6.43 9.09
CA THR A 215 -2.34 -5.69 9.52
C THR A 215 -1.43 -6.58 10.34
N ARG A 216 -0.13 -6.34 10.24
CA ARG A 216 0.89 -7.07 11.00
C ARG A 216 1.97 -6.12 11.50
N ALA A 217 2.24 -6.17 12.80
CA ALA A 217 3.29 -5.40 13.45
C ALA A 217 3.80 -6.18 14.69
N PRO A 218 4.61 -7.24 14.52
CA PRO A 218 5.11 -8.00 15.64
C PRO A 218 5.99 -7.11 16.53
N ALA A 219 5.89 -7.35 17.83
CA ALA A 219 6.84 -6.80 18.79
C ALA A 219 8.07 -7.72 18.84
N GLY A 220 9.24 -7.11 18.89
CA GLY A 220 10.48 -7.80 19.23
C GLY A 220 10.53 -8.15 20.73
N ASN A 221 11.58 -8.86 21.14
CA ASN A 221 11.78 -9.21 22.55
C ASN A 221 12.33 -8.00 23.32
N CYS A 222 11.50 -7.41 24.18
CA CYS A 222 11.85 -6.25 24.99
C CYS A 222 11.93 -6.56 26.50
N ALA A 223 12.04 -7.82 26.90
CA ALA A 223 12.15 -8.19 28.31
C ALA A 223 13.47 -7.69 28.92
N PRO A 224 13.54 -7.45 30.24
CA PRO A 224 14.80 -7.13 30.91
C PRO A 224 15.90 -8.16 30.60
N GLY A 225 17.08 -7.69 30.21
CA GLY A 225 18.22 -8.55 29.83
C GLY A 225 18.17 -9.11 28.40
N ALA A 226 17.12 -8.85 27.62
CA ALA A 226 17.10 -9.16 26.19
C ALA A 226 18.09 -8.28 25.41
N ASP A 227 18.54 -8.76 24.25
CA ASP A 227 19.39 -7.98 23.34
C ASP A 227 18.60 -6.74 22.81
N PRO A 228 19.09 -5.51 23.06
CA PRO A 228 18.45 -4.28 22.62
C PRO A 228 18.19 -4.19 21.12
N ASN A 229 19.01 -4.83 20.28
CA ASN A 229 18.83 -4.81 18.83
C ASN A 229 17.52 -5.49 18.43
N TYR A 230 17.12 -6.55 19.13
CA TYR A 230 15.89 -7.28 18.85
C TYR A 230 14.66 -6.74 19.59
N CYS A 231 14.77 -5.59 20.28
CA CYS A 231 13.64 -4.92 20.90
C CYS A 231 13.07 -3.84 19.97
N PHE A 232 12.12 -4.21 19.12
CA PHE A 232 11.39 -3.29 18.25
C PHE A 232 9.90 -3.26 18.61
N ARG A 233 9.26 -2.09 18.50
CA ARG A 233 7.81 -1.94 18.61
C ARG A 233 7.33 -0.92 17.58
N PHE A 234 6.47 -1.36 16.67
CA PHE A 234 5.75 -0.46 15.78
C PHE A 234 4.42 -0.07 16.42
N THR A 235 4.00 1.16 16.20
CA THR A 235 2.62 1.59 16.44
C THR A 235 1.98 1.83 15.09
N THR A 236 0.84 1.18 14.86
CA THR A 236 0.17 1.19 13.57
C THR A 236 -1.29 1.58 13.70
N GLY A 237 -1.85 2.27 12.71
CA GLY A 237 -3.25 2.66 12.67
C GLY A 237 -3.83 2.57 11.27
N VAL A 238 -5.09 2.15 11.15
CA VAL A 238 -5.85 2.19 9.89
C VAL A 238 -6.87 3.31 10.03
N THR A 239 -6.77 4.33 9.17
CA THR A 239 -7.82 5.35 9.05
C THR A 239 -8.80 4.93 7.97
N THR A 240 -10.09 4.98 8.25
CA THR A 240 -11.16 4.60 7.31
C THR A 240 -12.14 5.74 7.07
N THR A 241 -12.93 5.63 6.00
CA THR A 241 -14.14 6.45 5.82
C THR A 241 -15.25 5.99 6.78
N GLY A 242 -16.16 6.90 7.13
CA GLY A 242 -17.40 6.53 7.82
C GLY A 242 -18.42 5.88 6.86
N GLY A 243 -19.31 5.05 7.40
CA GLY A 243 -20.42 4.43 6.65
C GLY A 243 -20.55 2.92 6.86
N SER A 244 -21.53 2.29 6.18
CA SER A 244 -21.81 0.85 6.30
C SER A 244 -20.72 -0.05 5.71
N TYR A 245 -19.90 0.49 4.80
CA TYR A 245 -18.78 -0.22 4.16
C TYR A 245 -17.53 0.67 4.23
N PRO A 246 -16.80 0.65 5.37
CA PRO A 246 -15.64 1.51 5.56
C PRO A 246 -14.50 1.13 4.60
N ALA A 247 -13.97 2.13 3.88
CA ALA A 247 -12.81 1.98 3.01
C ALA A 247 -11.55 2.53 3.70
N VAL A 248 -10.42 1.86 3.52
CA VAL A 248 -9.12 2.27 4.07
C VAL A 248 -8.62 3.50 3.34
N VAL A 249 -8.47 4.61 4.06
CA VAL A 249 -7.97 5.89 3.56
C VAL A 249 -6.45 5.98 3.71
N SER A 250 -5.94 5.59 4.87
CA SER A 250 -4.49 5.53 5.14
C SER A 250 -4.17 4.40 6.11
N TRP A 251 -2.94 3.92 5.99
CA TRP A 251 -2.27 3.08 6.97
C TRP A 251 -1.07 3.83 7.52
N ASP A 252 -1.15 4.12 8.81
CA ASP A 252 -0.21 4.95 9.53
C ASP A 252 0.75 4.05 10.32
N VAL A 253 2.06 4.30 10.19
CA VAL A 253 3.09 3.56 10.91
C VAL A 253 4.02 4.54 11.59
N THR A 254 4.28 4.32 12.87
CA THR A 254 5.33 4.98 13.64
C THR A 254 6.18 3.95 14.34
N LYS A 255 7.42 4.31 14.63
CA LYS A 255 8.30 3.48 15.46
C LYS A 255 9.13 4.38 16.37
N PRO A 256 9.02 4.29 17.71
CA PRO A 256 9.98 4.91 18.61
C PRO A 256 11.28 4.10 18.72
N ILE A 257 12.31 4.73 19.29
CA ILE A 257 13.47 4.01 19.84
C ILE A 257 12.99 3.32 21.11
N VAL A 258 13.22 2.01 21.21
CA VAL A 258 12.81 1.21 22.36
C VAL A 258 14.04 0.50 22.92
N ARG A 259 14.18 0.51 24.25
CA ARG A 259 15.23 -0.20 24.96
C ARG A 259 14.61 -1.31 25.82
N PRO A 260 15.26 -2.47 25.98
CA PRO A 260 14.77 -3.55 26.84
C PRO A 260 14.44 -3.05 28.25
N GLY A 261 13.31 -3.49 28.80
CA GLY A 261 12.85 -3.10 30.14
C GLY A 261 12.48 -1.62 30.33
N SER A 262 12.57 -0.79 29.28
CA SER A 262 12.16 0.61 29.33
C SER A 262 10.73 0.74 28.80
N ALA A 263 9.92 1.60 29.42
CA ALA A 263 8.67 2.01 28.79
C ALA A 263 9.00 2.67 27.43
N PRO A 264 8.20 2.43 26.38
CA PRO A 264 8.41 3.10 25.11
C PRO A 264 8.36 4.61 25.35
N ALA A 265 9.40 5.34 24.91
CA ALA A 265 9.31 6.78 24.84
C ALA A 265 8.13 7.12 23.92
N GLN A 266 7.25 8.03 24.34
CA GLN A 266 6.20 8.53 23.45
C GLN A 266 6.89 9.09 22.21
N ALA A 267 6.46 8.61 21.03
CA ALA A 267 6.96 9.12 19.78
C ALA A 267 6.74 10.63 19.77
N GLN A 268 7.83 11.41 19.71
CA GLN A 268 7.70 12.83 19.42
C GLN A 268 7.17 12.92 18.00
N ALA A 269 5.95 13.45 17.85
CA ALA A 269 5.42 13.81 16.56
C ALA A 269 6.36 14.87 15.97
N SER A 270 7.22 14.46 15.04
CA SER A 270 8.00 15.40 14.24
C SER A 270 7.02 16.14 13.35
N THR A 271 6.81 17.43 13.64
CA THR A 271 6.14 18.34 12.71
C THR A 271 7.14 18.70 11.62
N ALA A 272 7.36 17.78 10.67
CA ALA A 272 7.95 18.18 9.40
C ALA A 272 7.05 19.29 8.82
N ALA A 273 7.64 20.43 8.50
CA ALA A 273 6.91 21.50 7.83
C ALA A 273 6.42 20.94 6.50
N VAL A 274 5.09 20.78 6.38
CA VAL A 274 4.46 20.36 5.13
C VAL A 274 4.77 21.45 4.10
N THR A 275 5.67 21.14 3.18
CA THR A 275 5.91 21.99 2.01
C THR A 275 4.64 22.02 1.17
N THR A 276 4.37 23.16 0.51
CA THR A 276 3.20 23.39 -0.35
C THR A 276 3.27 22.52 -1.61
N GLY A 277 3.04 21.22 -1.47
CA GLY A 277 2.84 20.27 -2.55
C GLY A 277 1.35 19.99 -2.78
N PRO A 278 1.00 19.25 -3.84
CA PRO A 278 -0.35 18.78 -4.04
C PRO A 278 -0.78 17.89 -2.86
N SER A 279 -2.03 18.04 -2.45
CA SER A 279 -2.68 17.18 -1.46
C SER A 279 -2.81 15.74 -1.97
N ALA A 280 -2.99 14.80 -1.04
CA ALA A 280 -3.24 13.40 -1.39
C ALA A 280 -4.45 13.25 -2.32
N LEU A 281 -5.53 14.00 -2.08
CA LEU A 281 -6.73 13.95 -2.93
C LEU A 281 -6.45 14.42 -4.36
N GLU A 282 -5.70 15.52 -4.53
CA GLU A 282 -5.30 15.99 -5.86
C GLU A 282 -4.42 14.96 -6.59
N LEU A 283 -3.53 14.28 -5.86
CA LEU A 283 -2.70 13.22 -6.42
C LEU A 283 -3.53 11.98 -6.83
N GLU A 284 -4.52 11.59 -6.03
CA GLU A 284 -5.47 10.52 -6.37
C GLU A 284 -6.28 10.86 -7.64
N GLN A 285 -6.75 12.10 -7.76
CA GLN A 285 -7.46 12.58 -8.97
C GLN A 285 -6.54 12.57 -10.21
N ARG A 286 -5.28 12.97 -10.06
CA ARG A 286 -4.29 12.90 -11.13
C ARG A 286 -4.00 11.47 -11.54
N ALA A 287 -3.93 10.53 -10.60
CA ALA A 287 -3.77 9.11 -10.90
C ALA A 287 -4.94 8.58 -11.73
N GLN A 288 -6.17 8.94 -11.38
CA GLN A 288 -7.34 8.56 -12.18
C GLN A 288 -7.27 9.15 -13.59
N ALA A 289 -7.00 10.45 -13.73
CA ALA A 289 -6.86 11.09 -15.04
C ALA A 289 -5.75 10.46 -15.90
N PHE A 290 -4.66 10.03 -15.26
CA PHE A 290 -3.58 9.32 -15.93
C PHE A 290 -4.03 7.96 -16.46
N ALA A 291 -4.74 7.17 -15.65
CA ALA A 291 -5.30 5.89 -16.08
C ALA A 291 -6.33 6.07 -17.21
N ASP A 292 -7.19 7.08 -17.10
CA ASP A 292 -8.17 7.42 -18.14
C ASP A 292 -7.50 7.80 -19.46
N ALA A 293 -6.42 8.58 -19.42
CA ALA A 293 -5.65 8.91 -20.62
C ALA A 293 -4.97 7.68 -21.24
N LYS A 294 -4.46 6.76 -20.39
CA LYS A 294 -3.77 5.55 -20.85
C LYS A 294 -4.71 4.52 -21.46
N PHE A 295 -5.91 4.33 -20.91
CA PHE A 295 -6.84 3.26 -21.31
C PHE A 295 -8.13 3.76 -22.00
N GLY A 296 -8.47 5.04 -21.88
CA GLY A 296 -9.72 5.62 -22.38
C GLY A 296 -9.70 6.04 -23.85
N GLY A 297 -8.54 6.03 -24.51
CA GLY A 297 -8.36 6.46 -25.91
C GLY A 297 -9.03 5.59 -26.97
N ASN A 298 -9.77 4.54 -26.60
CA ASN A 298 -10.47 3.61 -27.49
C ASN A 298 -12.01 3.66 -27.37
N ARG A 299 -12.60 4.73 -26.84
CA ARG A 299 -14.06 4.93 -26.82
C ARG A 299 -14.57 5.70 -28.03
#